data_AF-A0A2W4MGG7-F1
#
_entry.id   AF-A0A2W4MGG7-F1
#
_cell.length_a   1.000
_cell.length_b   1.000
_cell.length_c   1.000
_cell.angle_alpha   90.00
_cell.angle_beta   90.00
_cell.angle_gamma   90.00
#
_symmetry.space_group_name_H-M   'P 1'
#
loop_
_entity.id
_entity.type
_entity.pdbx_description
1 polymer ?
#
loop_
_entity_poly.entity_id
_entity_poly.type
_entity_poly.pdbx_seq_one_letter_code
_entity_poly.pdbx_strand_id
1 'polypeptide(L)'
;MARGKVVEFDYYQFTQLLRRASDAGRRIDKSDARWAEYVKTHNINEVAATAIARQKFEGAVPVILDEGKDTDGLYFYSKNEEACLRLVFV
;
A
#
# COMPACT_ATOMS: atom_id res chain seq x y z
N MET A 1 15.23 -12.21 -8.39
CA MET A 1 14.52 -11.02 -7.88
C MET A 1 13.09 -11.45 -7.59
N ALA A 2 12.63 -11.39 -6.33
CA ALA A 2 11.25 -11.71 -5.99
C ALA A 2 10.32 -10.76 -6.75
N ARG A 3 9.35 -11.31 -7.48
CA ARG A 3 8.48 -10.51 -8.35
C ARG A 3 7.29 -10.06 -7.53
N GLY A 4 7.32 -8.80 -7.06
CA GLY A 4 6.16 -8.21 -6.40
C GLY A 4 4.92 -8.29 -7.30
N LYS A 5 3.80 -8.76 -6.74
CA LYS A 5 2.49 -8.85 -7.39
C LYS A 5 1.52 -7.92 -6.66
N VAL A 6 0.78 -7.12 -7.40
CA VAL A 6 -0.33 -6.35 -6.85
C VAL A 6 -1.58 -7.23 -6.89
N VAL A 7 -2.14 -7.52 -5.72
CA VAL A 7 -3.31 -8.39 -5.54
C VAL A 7 -4.47 -7.62 -4.92
N GLU A 8 -5.69 -8.08 -5.17
CA GLU A 8 -6.87 -7.53 -4.51
C GLU A 8 -6.85 -7.82 -3.01
N PHE A 9 -7.29 -6.84 -2.25
CA PHE A 9 -7.39 -6.90 -0.80
C PHE A 9 -8.74 -6.34 -0.38
N ASP A 10 -9.35 -6.92 0.65
CA ASP A 10 -10.67 -6.49 1.10
C ASP A 10 -10.62 -5.03 1.58
N TYR A 11 -11.46 -4.18 0.99
CA TYR A 11 -11.45 -2.74 1.26
C TYR A 11 -11.84 -2.43 2.70
N TYR A 12 -12.86 -3.10 3.25
CA TYR A 12 -13.33 -2.84 4.60
C TYR A 12 -12.30 -3.30 5.64
N GLN A 13 -11.67 -4.45 5.43
CA GLN A 13 -10.51 -4.88 6.22
C GLN A 13 -9.37 -3.86 6.13
N PHE A 14 -9.05 -3.38 4.93
CA PHE A 14 -8.04 -2.33 4.75
C PHE A 14 -8.39 -1.05 5.50
N THR A 15 -9.65 -0.59 5.51
CA THR A 15 -10.01 0.64 6.24
C THR A 15 -9.77 0.51 7.75
N GLN A 16 -9.99 -0.66 8.33
CA GLN A 16 -9.67 -0.92 9.73
C GLN A 16 -8.15 -0.88 9.98
N LEU A 17 -7.36 -1.49 9.08
CA LEU A 17 -5.90 -1.44 9.15
C LEU A 17 -5.37 -0.02 8.99
N LEU A 18 -5.90 0.73 8.01
CA LEU A 18 -5.53 2.12 7.75
C LEU A 18 -5.83 3.01 8.95
N ARG A 19 -7.00 2.86 9.57
CA ARG A 19 -7.37 3.58 10.79
C ARG A 19 -6.40 3.27 11.92
N ARG A 20 -6.18 1.98 12.20
CA ARG A 20 -5.27 1.51 13.25
C ARG A 20 -3.84 2.03 13.05
N ALA A 21 -3.30 1.95 11.84
CA ALA A 21 -1.97 2.45 11.52
C ALA A 21 -1.90 3.98 11.63
N SER A 22 -2.97 4.69 11.25
CA SER A 22 -3.05 6.15 11.42
C SER A 22 -3.04 6.54 12.90
N ASP A 23 -3.86 5.86 13.72
CA ASP A 23 -3.94 6.07 15.17
C ASP A 23 -2.60 5.78 15.87
N ALA A 24 -1.82 4.83 15.34
CA ALA A 24 -0.48 4.49 15.82
C ALA A 24 0.66 5.36 15.24
N GLY A 25 0.37 6.30 14.32
CA GLY A 25 1.40 7.09 13.61
C GLY A 25 2.28 6.27 12.66
N ARG A 26 1.84 5.06 12.31
CA ARG A 26 2.53 4.08 11.45
C ARG A 26 2.01 4.03 10.02
N ARG A 27 1.06 4.90 9.69
CA ARG A 27 0.71 5.22 8.31
C ARG A 27 1.81 6.11 7.71
N ILE A 28 2.23 5.77 6.50
CA ILE A 28 3.20 6.54 5.71
C ILE A 28 2.53 6.89 4.39
N ASP A 29 2.24 8.18 4.21
CA ASP A 29 1.72 8.73 2.96
C ASP A 29 2.86 9.04 2.00
N LYS A 30 2.56 9.17 0.70
CA LYS A 30 3.59 9.39 -0.32
C LYS A 30 4.38 10.69 -0.18
N SER A 31 3.83 11.68 0.51
CA SER A 31 4.51 12.93 0.85
C SER A 31 5.42 12.83 2.08
N ASP A 32 5.38 11.72 2.82
CA ASP A 32 6.15 11.52 4.04
C ASP A 32 7.62 11.19 3.73
N ALA A 33 8.55 11.74 4.50
CA ALA A 33 9.98 11.49 4.35
C ALA A 33 10.34 10.00 4.52
N ARG A 34 9.56 9.27 5.34
CA ARG A 34 9.74 7.83 5.60
C ARG A 34 9.44 6.96 4.37
N TRP A 35 8.71 7.49 3.39
CA TRP A 35 8.30 6.74 2.20
C TRP A 35 9.49 6.17 1.42
N ALA A 36 10.46 7.02 1.10
CA ALA A 36 11.61 6.64 0.29
C ALA A 36 12.48 5.58 0.98
N GLU A 37 12.62 5.69 2.30
CA GLU A 37 13.36 4.71 3.12
C GLU A 37 12.67 3.35 3.10
N TYR A 38 11.36 3.30 3.28
CA TYR A 38 10.59 2.05 3.24
C TYR A 38 10.70 1.38 1.86
N VAL A 39 10.46 2.13 0.78
CA VAL A 39 10.54 1.62 -0.60
C VAL A 39 11.93 1.02 -0.88
N LYS A 40 12.99 1.70 -0.45
CA LYS A 40 14.37 1.23 -0.61
C LYS A 40 14.65 -0.02 0.21
N THR A 41 14.28 -0.02 1.49
CA THR A 41 14.54 -1.13 2.44
C THR A 41 13.84 -2.41 1.99
N HIS A 42 12.61 -2.29 1.48
CA HIS A 42 11.81 -3.42 1.01
C HIS A 42 11.99 -3.74 -0.48
N ASN A 43 12.92 -3.06 -1.17
CA ASN A 43 13.21 -3.24 -2.60
C ASN A 43 11.95 -3.16 -3.49
N ILE A 44 11.05 -2.22 -3.17
CA ILE A 44 9.77 -2.06 -3.85
C ILE A 44 9.97 -1.34 -5.19
N ASN A 45 9.51 -1.93 -6.28
CA ASN A 45 9.37 -1.22 -7.55
C ASN A 45 8.06 -0.41 -7.57
N GLU A 46 8.11 0.78 -6.99
CA GLU A 46 6.94 1.66 -6.82
C GLU A 46 6.30 2.05 -8.15
N VAL A 47 7.12 2.29 -9.18
CA VAL A 47 6.65 2.69 -10.51
C VAL A 47 5.80 1.58 -11.12
N ALA A 48 6.29 0.34 -11.09
CA ALA A 48 5.55 -0.81 -11.59
C ALA A 48 4.28 -1.07 -10.77
N ALA A 49 4.36 -1.03 -9.44
CA ALA A 49 3.20 -1.27 -8.57
C ALA A 49 2.11 -0.22 -8.77
N THR A 50 2.48 1.07 -8.88
CA THR A 50 1.54 2.16 -9.14
C THR A 50 0.92 2.05 -10.53
N ALA A 51 1.70 1.67 -11.55
CA ALA A 51 1.20 1.46 -12.90
C ALA A 51 0.17 0.31 -12.96
N ILE A 52 0.37 -0.76 -12.21
CA ILE A 52 -0.61 -1.86 -12.11
C ILE A 52 -1.86 -1.41 -11.36
N ALA A 53 -1.71 -0.70 -10.24
CA ALA A 53 -2.85 -0.21 -9.47
C ALA A 53 -3.76 0.72 -10.27
N ARG A 54 -3.17 1.65 -11.04
CA ARG A 54 -3.90 2.58 -11.91
C ARG A 54 -4.60 1.92 -13.10
N GLN A 55 -4.21 0.70 -13.48
CA GLN A 55 -4.93 -0.07 -14.50
C GLN A 55 -6.20 -0.73 -13.94
N LYS A 56 -6.26 -0.98 -12.63
CA LYS A 56 -7.40 -1.64 -12.00
C LYS A 56 -8.51 -0.66 -11.59
N PHE A 57 -8.16 0.52 -11.10
CA PHE A 57 -9.13 1.54 -10.73
C PHE A 57 -8.55 2.96 -10.82
N GLU A 58 -9.43 3.94 -11.03
CA GLU A 58 -9.06 5.34 -11.17
C GLU A 58 -8.74 5.95 -9.79
N GLY A 59 -7.85 6.95 -9.77
CA GLY A 59 -7.51 7.66 -8.53
C GLY A 59 -6.85 6.80 -7.45
N ALA A 60 -6.21 5.69 -7.80
CA ALA A 60 -5.51 4.83 -6.85
C ALA A 60 -4.50 5.62 -5.98
N VAL A 61 -4.79 5.70 -4.68
CA VAL A 61 -3.96 6.40 -3.69
C VAL A 61 -3.01 5.40 -3.04
N PRO A 62 -1.69 5.59 -3.17
CA PRO A 62 -0.71 4.71 -2.56
C PRO A 62 -0.50 5.09 -1.08
N VAL A 63 -0.43 4.10 -0.20
CA VAL A 63 -0.14 4.27 1.23
C VAL A 63 0.64 3.07 1.76
N ILE A 64 1.57 3.31 2.67
CA ILE A 64 2.32 2.25 3.35
C ILE A 64 1.82 2.13 4.79
N LEU A 65 1.61 0.89 5.23
CA LEU A 65 1.38 0.56 6.63
C LEU A 65 2.64 -0.13 7.17
N ASP A 66 3.22 0.41 8.24
CA ASP A 66 4.47 -0.08 8.86
C ASP A 66 4.30 -0.23 10.38
N GLU A 67 3.40 -1.13 10.78
CA GLU A 67 3.06 -1.37 12.19
C GLU A 67 3.91 -2.46 12.87
N GLY A 68 4.84 -3.09 12.15
CA GLY A 68 5.58 -4.29 12.59
C GLY A 68 4.72 -5.56 12.56
N LYS A 69 3.77 -5.69 11.63
CA LYS A 69 2.78 -6.78 11.54
C LYS A 69 2.79 -7.44 10.16
N ASP A 70 2.21 -8.65 10.07
CA ASP A 70 2.03 -9.35 8.79
C ASP A 70 1.14 -8.60 7.79
N THR A 71 0.37 -7.61 8.25
CA THR A 71 -0.44 -6.72 7.42
C THR A 71 0.33 -5.52 6.89
N ASP A 72 1.63 -5.40 7.15
CA ASP A 72 2.41 -4.28 6.66
C ASP A 72 2.68 -4.39 5.16
N GLY A 73 2.94 -3.24 4.54
CA GLY A 73 3.27 -3.17 3.13
C GLY A 73 2.68 -1.97 2.42
N LEU A 74 2.91 -1.96 1.11
CA LEU A 74 2.37 -0.97 0.20
C LEU A 74 0.95 -1.38 -0.23
N TYR A 75 0.01 -0.50 0.06
CA TYR A 75 -1.38 -0.59 -0.36
C TYR A 75 -1.72 0.49 -1.37
N PHE A 76 -2.71 0.20 -2.20
CA PHE A 76 -3.34 1.15 -3.10
C PHE A 76 -4.83 1.10 -2.85
N TYR A 77 -5.48 2.23 -2.64
CA TYR A 77 -6.92 2.25 -2.39
C TYR A 77 -7.61 3.35 -3.18
N SER A 78 -8.88 3.12 -3.52
CA SER A 78 -9.79 4.13 -4.06
C SER A 78 -10.99 4.23 -3.13
N LYS A 79 -11.27 5.43 -2.63
CA LYS A 79 -12.48 5.67 -1.82
C LYS A 79 -13.74 5.69 -2.66
N ASN A 80 -13.64 6.10 -3.92
CA ASN A 80 -14.79 6.23 -4.81
C ASN A 80 -15.28 4.86 -5.27
N GLU A 81 -14.36 3.93 -5.48
CA GLU A 81 -14.66 2.58 -5.97
C GLU A 81 -14.68 1.53 -4.85
N GLU A 82 -14.49 1.96 -3.58
CA GLU A 82 -14.40 1.07 -2.41
C GLU A 82 -13.49 -0.15 -2.66
N ALA A 83 -12.35 0.09 -3.31
CA ALA A 83 -11.43 -0.94 -3.76
C ALA A 83 -10.05 -0.78 -3.11
N CYS A 84 -9.40 -1.91 -2.82
CA CYS A 84 -8.05 -1.94 -2.28
C CYS A 84 -7.20 -3.02 -2.95
N LEU A 85 -5.92 -2.69 -3.17
CA LEU A 85 -4.89 -3.60 -3.61
C LEU A 85 -3.73 -3.58 -2.63
N ARG A 86 -3.05 -4.70 -2.53
CA ARG A 86 -1.82 -4.85 -1.75
C ARG A 86 -0.70 -5.36 -2.63
N LEU A 87 0.49 -4.78 -2.48
CA LEU A 87 1.71 -5.37 -3.03
C LEU A 87 2.14 -6.53 -2.14
N VAL A 88 2.21 -7.74 -2.71
CA VAL A 88 2.73 -8.94 -2.06
C VAL A 88 3.97 -9.42 -2.80
N PHE A 89 4.94 -9.97 -2.08
CA PHE A 89 6.10 -10.61 -2.67
C PHE A 89 5.86 -12.11 -2.71
N VAL A 90 6.03 -12.70 -3.90
CA VAL A 90 5.97 -14.14 -4.16
C VAL A 90 7.34 -14.66 -4.59
#